data_AF-A0A1G2WI86-F1
#
_entry.id   AF-A0A1G2WI86-F1
#
_cell.length_a   1.000
_cell.length_b   1.000
_cell.length_c   1.000
_cell.angle_alpha   90.00
_cell.angle_beta   90.00
_cell.angle_gamma   90.00
#
_symmetry.space_group_name_H-M   'P 1'
#
loop_
_entity.id
_entity.type
_entity.pdbx_description
1 polymer ?
#
loop_
_entity_poly.entity_id
_entity_poly.type
_entity_poly.pdbx_seq_one_letter_code
_entity_poly.pdbx_strand_id
1 'polypeptide(L)'
;MKRGDLVSVVTPGDCGKPRPALIVQTDLFSEHPSVTICLLTSHLKQTPLFRYNVEPHPDNGLSVASHVQIDKIMTVPREKIGTVVGQLDNKQMSEITKLLALWIGIGE
;
A
#
# COMPACT_ATOMS: atom_id res chain seq x y z
N MET A 1 10.42 8.22 0.89
CA MET A 1 9.35 7.33 1.35
C MET A 1 8.39 8.13 2.18
N LYS A 2 7.23 8.43 1.60
CA LYS A 2 6.14 9.18 2.21
C LYS A 2 4.83 8.40 2.05
N ARG A 3 3.80 8.83 2.75
CA ARG A 3 2.45 8.33 2.58
C ARG A 3 2.01 8.45 1.12
N GLY A 4 1.47 7.36 0.57
CA GLY A 4 1.05 7.29 -0.83
C GLY A 4 2.10 6.76 -1.80
N ASP A 5 3.36 6.63 -1.38
CA ASP A 5 4.39 5.97 -2.20
C ASP A 5 4.05 4.47 -2.36
N LEU A 6 4.16 3.98 -3.58
CA LEU A 6 4.24 2.56 -3.89
C LEU A 6 5.69 2.14 -3.85
N VAL A 7 5.99 1.12 -3.05
CA VAL A 7 7.35 0.64 -2.78
C VAL A 7 7.44 -0.85 -3.02
N SER A 8 8.65 -1.32 -3.28
CA SER A 8 8.94 -2.75 -3.26
C SER A 8 9.19 -3.20 -1.81
N VAL A 9 8.61 -4.33 -1.38
CA VAL A 9 8.87 -4.93 -0.06
C VAL A 9 9.18 -6.41 -0.20
N VAL A 10 10.12 -6.91 0.59
CA VAL A 10 10.34 -8.35 0.75
C VAL A 10 9.79 -8.76 2.10
N THR A 11 8.63 -9.41 2.12
CA THR A 11 8.04 -9.89 3.38
C THR A 11 8.53 -11.30 3.71
N PRO A 12 8.63 -11.68 5.00
CA PRO A 12 8.95 -13.05 5.40
C PRO A 12 7.91 -14.02 4.84
N GLY A 13 8.37 -15.03 4.09
CA GLY A 13 7.51 -16.04 3.43
C GLY A 13 7.34 -15.88 1.92
N ASP A 14 7.78 -14.76 1.32
CA ASP A 14 7.62 -14.50 -0.11
C ASP A 14 8.70 -15.11 -1.03
N CYS A 15 9.45 -16.12 -0.56
CA CYS A 15 10.56 -16.75 -1.31
C CYS A 15 11.51 -15.74 -1.98
N GLY A 16 11.71 -14.57 -1.35
CA GLY A 16 12.59 -13.51 -1.85
C GLY A 16 12.05 -12.68 -3.02
N LYS A 17 10.82 -12.91 -3.49
CA LYS A 17 10.23 -12.09 -4.57
C LYS A 17 9.73 -10.77 -4.00
N PRO A 18 10.27 -9.61 -4.45
CA PRO A 18 9.79 -8.32 -4.01
C PRO A 18 8.36 -8.09 -4.49
N ARG A 19 7.48 -7.64 -3.60
CA ARG A 19 6.08 -7.31 -3.92
C ARG A 19 5.85 -5.81 -3.81
N PRO A 20 4.98 -5.24 -4.66
CA PRO A 20 4.54 -3.87 -4.48
C PRO A 20 3.71 -3.73 -3.18
N ALA A 21 3.91 -2.64 -2.48
CA ALA A 21 3.16 -2.24 -1.29
C ALA A 21 2.94 -0.72 -1.28
N LEU A 22 1.83 -0.28 -0.70
CA LEU A 22 1.50 1.13 -0.50
C LEU A 22 1.87 1.55 0.91
N ILE A 23 2.61 2.65 1.06
CA ILE A 23 2.85 3.28 2.36
C ILE A 23 1.59 4.02 2.81
N VAL A 24 1.06 3.65 3.98
CA VAL A 24 -0.14 4.27 4.57
C VAL A 24 0.14 5.05 5.85
N GLN A 25 1.32 4.86 6.44
CA GLN A 25 1.79 5.61 7.62
C GLN A 25 1.90 7.11 7.32
N THR A 26 1.52 7.94 8.29
CA THR A 26 1.66 9.40 8.20
C THR A 26 3.12 9.85 8.17
N ASP A 27 3.40 10.90 7.40
CA ASP A 27 4.73 11.49 7.27
C ASP A 27 5.22 12.16 8.58
N LEU A 28 4.32 12.41 9.53
CA LEU A 28 4.66 12.87 10.88
C LEU A 28 5.58 11.89 11.62
N PHE A 29 5.57 10.61 11.25
CA PHE A 29 6.44 9.57 11.80
C PHE A 29 7.47 9.09 10.76
N SER A 30 7.97 10.01 9.94
CA SER A 30 8.96 9.72 8.88
C SER A 30 10.32 9.24 9.41
N GLU A 31 10.65 9.51 10.67
CA GLU A 31 11.89 9.04 11.32
C GLU A 31 11.71 7.72 12.09
N HIS A 32 10.48 7.23 12.25
CA HIS A 32 10.21 5.99 12.99
C HIS A 32 10.86 4.78 12.28
N PRO A 33 11.54 3.85 12.99
CA PRO A 33 12.32 2.77 12.36
C PRO A 33 11.51 1.75 11.55
N SER A 34 10.19 1.72 11.74
CA SER A 34 9.25 0.91 10.95
C SER A 34 8.27 1.77 10.16
N VAL A 35 7.72 1.18 9.11
CA VAL A 35 6.68 1.78 8.27
C VAL A 35 5.46 0.86 8.16
N THR A 36 4.26 1.44 8.27
CA THR A 36 3.00 0.73 8.01
C THR A 36 2.62 0.81 6.53
N ILE A 37 2.34 -0.35 5.95
CA ILE A 37 2.04 -0.56 4.53
C ILE A 37 0.78 -1.42 4.32
N CYS A 38 0.18 -1.31 3.14
CA CYS A 38 -0.78 -2.28 2.60
C CYS A 38 -0.15 -3.00 1.40
N LEU A 39 -0.30 -4.32 1.32
CA LEU A 39 0.18 -5.07 0.16
C LEU A 39 -0.65 -4.78 -1.10
N LEU A 40 -0.03 -4.99 -2.27
CA LEU A 40 -0.72 -4.99 -3.56
C LEU A 40 -0.77 -6.40 -4.16
N THR A 41 -1.83 -6.68 -4.91
CA THR A 41 -1.98 -7.93 -5.67
C THR A 41 -2.61 -7.66 -7.04
N SER A 42 -2.10 -8.31 -8.08
CA SER A 42 -2.72 -8.36 -9.41
C SER A 42 -3.79 -9.46 -9.51
N HIS A 43 -3.96 -10.29 -8.47
CA HIS A 43 -5.06 -11.26 -8.40
C HIS A 43 -6.35 -10.56 -7.99
N LEU A 44 -7.08 -10.08 -8.99
CA LEU A 44 -8.30 -9.30 -8.81
C LEU A 44 -9.46 -10.17 -8.32
N LYS A 45 -10.19 -9.69 -7.30
CA LYS A 45 -11.38 -10.35 -6.73
C LYS A 45 -12.44 -9.29 -6.46
N GLN A 46 -13.70 -9.59 -6.77
CA GLN A 46 -14.83 -8.69 -6.50
C GLN A 46 -15.14 -8.58 -5.00
N THR A 47 -14.35 -7.75 -4.30
CA THR A 47 -14.44 -7.51 -2.85
C THR A 47 -14.17 -6.03 -2.54
N PRO A 48 -15.07 -5.12 -2.96
CA PRO A 48 -14.79 -3.68 -3.06
C PRO A 48 -14.51 -2.99 -1.72
N LEU A 49 -15.00 -3.54 -0.60
CA LEU A 49 -14.84 -2.93 0.73
C LEU A 49 -13.39 -2.94 1.24
N PHE A 50 -12.56 -3.89 0.80
CA PHE A 50 -11.17 -4.01 1.27
C PHE A 50 -10.18 -4.32 0.14
N ARG A 51 -10.63 -4.28 -1.11
CA ARG A 51 -9.79 -4.38 -2.31
C ARG A 51 -9.98 -3.13 -3.16
N TYR A 52 -9.19 -2.09 -2.88
CA TYR A 52 -9.23 -0.85 -3.64
C TYR A 52 -8.55 -1.05 -5.00
N ASN A 53 -9.26 -0.82 -6.10
CA ASN A 53 -8.72 -1.01 -7.45
C ASN A 53 -7.81 0.15 -7.86
N VAL A 54 -6.65 -0.18 -8.44
CA VAL A 54 -5.69 0.78 -8.99
C VAL A 54 -5.32 0.34 -10.40
N GLU A 55 -5.61 1.22 -11.37
CA GLU A 55 -5.22 1.01 -12.76
C GLU A 55 -3.75 1.43 -12.99
N PRO A 56 -3.05 0.79 -13.94
CA PRO A 56 -1.73 1.21 -14.39
C PRO A 56 -1.67 2.70 -14.76
N HIS A 57 -0.70 3.42 -14.22
CA HIS A 57 -0.47 4.82 -14.55
C HIS A 57 1.04 5.13 -14.50
N PRO A 58 1.56 6.03 -15.37
CA PRO A 58 2.98 6.42 -15.31
C PRO A 58 3.45 6.85 -13.92
N ASP A 59 2.60 7.58 -13.18
CA ASP A 59 2.95 8.07 -11.84
C ASP A 59 3.00 6.98 -10.76
N ASN A 60 2.25 5.89 -10.94
CA ASN A 60 2.17 4.80 -9.96
C ASN A 60 3.11 3.62 -10.30
N GLY A 61 3.66 3.59 -11.52
CA GLY A 61 4.65 2.61 -11.95
C GLY A 61 4.13 1.17 -12.04
N LEU A 62 2.82 0.95 -11.93
CA LEU A 62 2.19 -0.36 -12.10
C LEU A 62 2.08 -0.70 -13.59
N SER A 63 2.38 -1.95 -13.94
CA SER A 63 2.23 -2.47 -15.31
C SER A 63 0.90 -3.19 -15.55
N VAL A 64 0.20 -3.56 -14.48
CA VAL A 64 -1.09 -4.28 -14.51
C VAL A 64 -2.02 -3.73 -13.45
N ALA A 65 -3.32 -3.81 -13.71
CA ALA A 65 -4.35 -3.50 -12.71
C ALA A 65 -4.10 -4.31 -11.44
N SER A 66 -4.21 -3.64 -10.30
CA SER A 66 -3.86 -4.21 -9.00
C SER A 66 -4.83 -3.73 -7.93
N HIS A 67 -5.05 -4.55 -6.89
CA HIS A 67 -5.72 -4.08 -5.69
C HIS A 67 -4.73 -3.72 -4.60
N VAL A 68 -4.95 -2.58 -3.97
CA VAL A 68 -4.47 -2.33 -2.60
C VAL A 68 -5.31 -3.17 -1.65
N GLN A 69 -4.64 -4.02 -0.89
CA GLN A 69 -5.25 -4.96 0.05
C GLN A 69 -5.41 -4.28 1.41
N ILE A 70 -6.54 -3.59 1.62
CA ILE A 70 -6.85 -2.87 2.86
C ILE A 70 -6.88 -3.82 4.06
N ASP A 71 -7.25 -5.08 3.85
CA ASP A 71 -7.25 -6.16 4.84
C ASP A 71 -5.85 -6.69 5.19
N LYS A 72 -4.81 -6.31 4.45
CA LYS A 72 -3.43 -6.78 4.61
C LYS A 72 -2.52 -5.62 5.02
N ILE A 73 -2.92 -4.92 6.07
CA ILE A 73 -2.10 -3.91 6.74
C ILE A 73 -1.00 -4.61 7.53
N MET A 74 0.24 -4.17 7.37
CA MET A 74 1.37 -4.65 8.16
C MET A 74 2.34 -3.53 8.46
N THR A 75 3.12 -3.69 9.52
CA THR A 75 4.22 -2.79 9.86
C THR A 75 5.52 -3.55 9.76
N VAL A 76 6.46 -3.02 8.96
CA VAL A 76 7.75 -3.67 8.68
C VAL A 76 8.90 -2.71 8.99
N PRO A 77 10.10 -3.23 9.33
CA PRO A 77 11.30 -2.40 9.44
C PRO A 77 11.57 -1.65 8.13
N ARG A 78 12.00 -0.38 8.21
CA ARG A 78 12.28 0.44 7.01
C ARG A 78 13.34 -0.17 6.11
N GLU A 79 14.30 -0.88 6.68
CA GLU A 79 15.34 -1.63 5.95
C GLU A 79 14.78 -2.75 5.05
N LYS A 80 13.53 -3.20 5.25
CA LYS A 80 12.85 -4.17 4.39
C LYS A 80 12.13 -3.52 3.21
N ILE A 81 12.06 -2.20 3.18
CA ILE A 81 11.49 -1.44 2.09
C ILE A 81 12.58 -1.16 1.06
N GLY A 82 12.32 -1.59 -0.17
CA GLY A 82 13.15 -1.32 -1.33
C GLY A 82 12.85 0.04 -1.95
N THR A 83 13.00 0.10 -3.27
CA THR A 83 12.83 1.34 -4.02
C THR A 83 11.36 1.78 -4.09
N VAL A 84 11.16 3.09 -4.20
CA VAL A 84 9.88 3.68 -4.61
C VAL A 84 9.68 3.37 -6.09
N VAL A 85 8.53 2.80 -6.42
CA VAL A 85 8.10 2.41 -7.77
C VAL A 85 7.22 3.49 -8.38
N GLY A 86 6.48 4.22 -7.55
CA GLY A 86 5.60 5.31 -7.96
C GLY A 86 4.81 5.83 -6.76
N GLN A 87 3.71 6.52 -7.02
CA GLN A 87 2.82 7.07 -6.00
C GLN A 87 1.36 7.04 -6.46
N LEU A 88 0.44 6.93 -5.50
CA LEU A 88 -0.98 7.16 -5.73
C LEU A 88 -1.31 8.64 -5.57
N ASP A 89 -2.32 9.10 -6.32
CA ASP A 89 -2.76 10.49 -6.24
C ASP A 89 -3.56 10.79 -4.94
N ASN A 90 -3.81 12.06 -4.69
CA ASN A 90 -4.52 12.52 -3.49
C ASN A 90 -5.95 12.00 -3.39
N LYS A 91 -6.65 11.81 -4.51
CA LYS A 91 -8.03 11.31 -4.54
C LYS A 91 -8.05 9.84 -4.14
N GLN A 92 -7.17 9.04 -4.74
CA GLN A 92 -6.97 7.63 -4.39
C GLN A 92 -6.62 7.48 -2.91
N MET A 93 -5.68 8.29 -2.42
CA MET A 93 -5.28 8.25 -1.01
C MET A 93 -6.40 8.67 -0.06
N SER A 94 -7.29 9.59 -0.46
CA SER A 94 -8.47 9.96 0.34
C SER A 94 -9.46 8.80 0.46
N GLU A 95 -9.76 8.11 -0.65
CA GLU A 95 -10.63 6.93 -0.66
C GLU A 95 -10.04 5.79 0.17
N ILE A 96 -8.76 5.49 0.00
CA ILE A 96 -8.03 4.49 0.78
C ILE A 96 -8.03 4.83 2.28
N THR A 97 -7.91 6.11 2.64
CA THR A 97 -7.97 6.54 4.05
C THR A 97 -9.32 6.18 4.68
N LYS A 98 -10.42 6.40 3.97
CA LYS A 98 -11.77 6.04 4.46
C LYS A 98 -11.92 4.54 4.60
N LEU A 99 -11.43 3.76 3.63
CA LEU A 99 -11.47 2.30 3.70
C LEU A 99 -10.62 1.75 4.85
N LEU A 100 -9.44 2.33 5.10
CA LEU A 100 -8.60 1.98 6.24
C LEU A 100 -9.30 2.27 7.57
N ALA A 101 -9.92 3.46 7.70
CA ALA A 101 -10.66 3.85 8.89
C ALA A 101 -11.85 2.91 9.14
N LEU A 102 -12.60 2.58 8.09
CA LEU A 102 -13.69 1.61 8.15
C LEU A 102 -13.18 0.22 8.56
N TRP A 103 -12.08 -0.25 7.96
CA TRP A 103 -11.50 -1.58 8.23
C TRP A 103 -11.08 -1.76 9.68
N ILE A 104 -10.54 -0.72 10.32
CA ILE A 104 -10.09 -0.76 11.73
C ILE A 104 -11.13 -0.24 12.72
N GLY A 105 -12.33 0.11 12.26
CA GLY A 105 -13.45 0.51 13.12
C GLY A 105 -13.33 1.91 13.73
N ILE A 106 -12.69 2.86 13.04
CA ILE A 106 -12.55 4.26 13.48
C ILE A 106 -13.16 5.28 12.51
N GLY A 107 -13.71 4.83 11.38
CA GLY A 107 -14.45 5.65 10.43
C GLY A 107 -15.88 5.15 10.33
N GLU A 108 -16.81 5.90 10.92
CA GLU A 108 -18.26 5.76 10.69
C GLU A 108 -18.70 6.65 9.53
#